data_AF-A0A368ZYT8-F1
#
_entry.id   AF-A0A368ZYT8-F1
#
_cell.length_a   1.000
_cell.length_b   1.000
_cell.length_c   1.000
_cell.angle_alpha   90.00
_cell.angle_beta   90.00
_cell.angle_gamma   90.00
#
_symmetry.space_group_name_H-M   'P 1'
#
loop_
_entity.id
_entity.type
_entity.pdbx_description
1 polymer ?
#
loop_
_entity_poly.entity_id
_entity_poly.type
_entity_poly.pdbx_seq_one_letter_code
_entity_poly.pdbx_strand_id
1 'polypeptide(L)'
;MEHPDHAKQDIFKVKLSKSEALFLKDLISVDIVQQGADFYVLGSRGLYVDLLDKLSDKLSEIGLDDKDIPNEKGLRVENLIDKFSAIVYD
;
A
#
# COMPACT_ATOMS: atom_id res chain seq x y z
N MET A 1 -24.54 28.47 -4.77
CA MET A 1 -23.46 27.90 -3.95
C MET A 1 -22.88 26.77 -4.77
N GLU A 2 -21.79 27.06 -5.48
CA GLU A 2 -21.05 26.03 -6.21
C GLU A 2 -20.41 25.11 -5.17
N HIS A 3 -20.80 23.83 -5.17
CA HIS A 3 -20.04 22.81 -4.48
C HIS A 3 -18.65 22.81 -5.11
N PRO A 4 -17.57 22.94 -4.32
CA PRO A 4 -16.22 22.89 -4.88
C PRO A 4 -16.13 21.59 -5.68
N ASP A 5 -15.70 21.70 -6.92
CA ASP A 5 -15.30 20.58 -7.75
C ASP A 5 -14.15 19.92 -6.99
N HIS A 6 -14.48 18.93 -6.14
CA HIS A 6 -13.50 18.06 -5.53
C HIS A 6 -12.84 17.40 -6.72
N ALA A 7 -11.67 17.93 -7.10
CA ALA A 7 -10.71 17.23 -7.92
C ALA A 7 -10.83 15.77 -7.50
N LYS A 8 -11.32 14.92 -8.41
CA LYS A 8 -11.26 13.47 -8.28
C LYS A 8 -9.76 13.17 -8.29
N GLN A 9 -9.08 13.49 -7.19
CA GLN A 9 -7.75 13.05 -6.93
C GLN A 9 -7.87 11.54 -7.05
N ASP A 10 -7.09 10.95 -7.96
CA ASP A 10 -6.92 9.51 -8.08
C ASP A 10 -6.31 9.00 -6.76
N ILE A 11 -7.14 8.97 -5.72
CA ILE A 11 -6.79 8.51 -4.38
C ILE A 11 -6.93 7.01 -4.45
N PHE A 12 -5.81 6.31 -4.36
CA PHE A 12 -5.85 4.87 -4.20
C PHE A 12 -6.18 4.55 -2.74
N LYS A 13 -6.87 3.44 -2.52
CA LYS A 13 -7.24 2.95 -1.20
C LYS A 13 -6.86 1.49 -1.10
N VAL A 14 -5.98 1.17 -0.17
CA VAL A 14 -5.51 -0.19 0.09
C VAL A 14 -5.96 -0.62 1.47
N LYS A 15 -6.62 -1.77 1.59
CA LYS A 15 -7.03 -2.33 2.87
C LYS A 15 -5.85 -3.08 3.51
N LEU A 16 -5.67 -2.88 4.81
CA LEU A 16 -4.56 -3.41 5.59
C LEU A 16 -5.06 -3.99 6.91
N SER A 17 -4.39 -5.04 7.37
CA SER A 17 -4.40 -5.47 8.76
C SER A 17 -3.60 -4.51 9.65
N LYS A 18 -3.69 -4.71 10.97
CA LYS A 18 -2.95 -3.91 11.95
C LYS A 18 -1.43 -4.03 11.76
N SER A 19 -0.93 -5.25 11.51
CA SER A 19 0.50 -5.50 11.34
C SER A 19 1.04 -4.88 10.06
N GLU A 20 0.29 -5.00 8.96
CA GLU A 20 0.63 -4.35 7.68
C GLU A 20 0.64 -2.83 7.79
N ALA A 21 -0.32 -2.27 8.51
CA ALA A 21 -0.35 -0.84 8.78
C ALA A 21 0.89 -0.37 9.57
N LEU A 22 1.32 -1.13 10.58
CA LEU A 22 2.54 -0.81 11.33
C LEU A 22 3.79 -0.93 10.45
N PHE A 23 3.88 -2.00 9.67
CA PHE A 23 4.97 -2.21 8.72
C PHE A 23 5.06 -1.08 7.70
N LEU A 24 3.95 -0.69 7.06
CA LEU A 24 3.98 0.37 6.07
C LEU A 24 4.37 1.71 6.67
N LYS A 25 3.92 2.05 7.89
CA LYS A 25 4.34 3.27 8.59
C LYS A 25 5.84 3.32 8.88
N ASP A 26 6.44 2.16 9.15
CA ASP A 26 7.88 2.04 9.39
C ASP A 26 8.68 2.10 8.08
N LEU A 27 8.17 1.42 7.03
CA LEU A 27 8.79 1.37 5.72
C LEU A 27 8.80 2.73 5.01
N ILE A 28 7.67 3.43 5.07
CA ILE A 28 7.49 4.72 4.41
C ILE A 28 6.55 5.58 5.26
N SER A 29 6.83 6.87 5.37
CA SER A 29 6.02 7.78 6.18
C SER A 29 4.66 8.03 5.52
N VAL A 30 3.73 7.07 5.65
CA VAL A 30 2.37 7.12 5.11
C VAL A 30 1.34 7.36 6.19
N ASP A 31 0.34 8.16 5.83
CA ASP A 31 -0.86 8.30 6.65
C ASP A 31 -1.74 7.06 6.50
N ILE A 32 -2.11 6.49 7.65
CA ILE A 32 -3.02 5.35 7.72
C ILE A 32 -4.28 5.77 8.46
N VAL A 33 -5.40 5.59 7.79
CA VAL A 33 -6.73 5.86 8.30
C VAL A 33 -7.34 4.56 8.81
N GLN A 34 -7.72 4.53 10.08
CA GLN A 34 -8.48 3.42 10.64
C GLN A 34 -9.99 3.67 10.44
N GLN A 35 -10.71 2.72 9.84
CA GLN A 35 -12.18 2.75 9.75
C GLN A 35 -12.74 1.46 10.34
N GLY A 36 -13.23 1.55 11.58
CA GLY A 36 -13.68 0.39 12.35
C GLY A 36 -12.51 -0.53 12.73
N ALA A 37 -12.59 -1.79 12.32
CA ALA A 37 -11.53 -2.78 12.55
C ALA A 37 -10.45 -2.79 11.44
N ASP A 38 -10.71 -2.09 10.33
CA ASP A 38 -9.85 -2.11 9.15
C ASP A 38 -8.94 -0.87 9.09
N PHE A 39 -7.75 -1.04 8.52
CA PHE A 39 -6.80 0.04 8.27
C PHE A 39 -6.69 0.31 6.78
N TYR A 40 -6.50 1.57 6.41
CA TYR A 40 -6.40 1.97 5.02
C TYR A 40 -5.29 2.98 4.80
N VAL A 41 -4.47 2.76 3.79
CA VAL A 41 -3.65 3.83 3.22
C VAL A 41 -4.46 4.54 2.15
N LEU A 42 -4.51 5.86 2.26
CA LEU A 42 -5.08 6.75 1.24
C LEU A 42 -3.96 7.64 0.76
N GLY A 43 -3.74 7.68 -0.56
CA GLY A 43 -2.68 8.51 -1.10
C GLY A 43 -2.88 8.85 -2.56
N SER A 44 -2.06 9.78 -3.03
CA SER A 44 -1.99 10.12 -4.45
C SER A 44 -1.30 9.00 -5.24
N ARG A 45 -1.44 9.05 -6.56
CA ARG A 45 -0.70 8.17 -7.47
C ARG A 45 0.82 8.21 -7.28
N GLY A 46 1.39 9.33 -6.83
CA GLY A 46 2.81 9.42 -6.50
C GLY A 46 3.17 8.47 -5.35
N LEU A 47 2.42 8.57 -4.25
CA LEU A 47 2.60 7.68 -3.09
C LEU A 47 2.41 6.21 -3.45
N TYR A 48 1.48 5.90 -4.37
CA TYR A 48 1.30 4.53 -4.86
C TYR A 48 2.58 3.99 -5.51
N VAL A 49 3.24 4.80 -6.35
CA VAL A 49 4.49 4.41 -7.02
C VAL A 49 5.63 4.28 -6.02
N ASP A 50 5.76 5.21 -5.07
CA ASP A 50 6.75 5.11 -3.99
C ASP A 50 6.56 3.83 -3.15
N LEU A 51 5.31 3.47 -2.83
CA LEU A 51 4.99 2.23 -2.12
C LEU A 51 5.42 1.00 -2.92
N LEU A 52 5.14 0.96 -4.21
CA LEU A 52 5.57 -0.14 -5.07
C LEU A 52 7.09 -0.33 -5.05
N ASP A 53 7.83 0.78 -5.18
CA ASP A 53 9.29 0.79 -5.19
C ASP A 53 9.84 0.30 -3.85
N LYS A 54 9.38 0.87 -2.73
CA LYS A 54 9.81 0.49 -1.38
C LYS A 54 9.49 -0.96 -1.02
N LEU A 55 8.33 -1.46 -1.42
CA LEU A 55 7.96 -2.85 -1.21
C LEU A 55 8.80 -3.79 -2.09
N SER A 56 9.02 -3.46 -3.35
CA SER A 56 9.89 -4.26 -4.23
C SER A 56 11.33 -4.32 -3.70
N ASP A 57 11.90 -3.19 -3.27
CA ASP A 57 13.22 -3.13 -2.63
C ASP A 57 13.29 -4.04 -1.41
N LYS A 58 12.32 -3.93 -0.50
CA LYS A 58 12.30 -4.77 0.71
C LYS A 58 12.22 -6.25 0.34
N LEU A 59 11.43 -6.63 -0.68
CA LEU A 59 11.28 -8.04 -1.08
C LEU A 59 12.62 -8.55 -1.58
N SER A 60 13.32 -7.72 -2.37
CA SER A 60 14.65 -8.01 -2.86
C SER A 60 15.67 -8.19 -1.73
N GLU A 61 15.60 -7.36 -0.67
CA GLU A 61 16.47 -7.48 0.51
C GLU A 61 16.35 -8.84 1.22
N ILE A 62 15.15 -9.44 1.20
CA ILE A 62 14.91 -10.78 1.78
C ILE A 62 15.03 -11.92 0.75
N GLY A 63 15.57 -11.63 -0.44
CA GLY A 63 15.84 -12.62 -1.49
C GLY A 63 14.62 -13.03 -2.31
N LEU A 64 13.57 -12.21 -2.31
CA LEU A 64 12.34 -12.44 -3.06
C LEU A 64 12.23 -11.49 -4.24
N ASP A 65 11.51 -11.94 -5.25
CA ASP A 65 11.27 -11.18 -6.48
C ASP A 65 9.76 -10.90 -6.62
N ASP A 66 9.41 -9.72 -7.15
CA ASP A 66 8.03 -9.30 -7.38
C ASP A 66 7.56 -9.50 -8.83
N LYS A 67 8.38 -10.09 -9.72
CA LYS A 67 8.02 -10.38 -11.13
C LYS A 67 6.76 -11.23 -11.28
N ASP A 68 6.49 -12.11 -10.33
CA ASP A 68 5.28 -12.95 -10.33
C ASP A 68 4.02 -12.18 -9.90
N ILE A 69 4.15 -10.95 -9.40
CA ILE A 69 3.02 -10.15 -8.94
C ILE A 69 2.46 -9.33 -10.11
N PRO A 70 1.26 -9.66 -10.61
CA PRO A 70 0.68 -8.96 -11.74
C PRO A 70 0.34 -7.51 -11.38
N ASN A 71 0.67 -6.59 -12.29
CA ASN A 71 0.36 -5.17 -12.14
C ASN A 71 -1.06 -4.84 -12.61
N GLU A 72 -2.07 -5.48 -12.01
CA GLU A 72 -3.47 -5.28 -12.39
C GLU A 72 -4.14 -4.18 -11.56
N LYS A 73 -4.70 -3.19 -12.27
CA LYS A 73 -5.75 -2.26 -11.79
C LYS A 73 -5.57 -1.67 -10.38
N GLY A 74 -4.33 -1.41 -9.94
CA GLY A 74 -4.05 -0.80 -8.64
C GLY A 74 -3.97 -1.78 -7.45
N LEU A 75 -4.09 -3.08 -7.70
CA LEU A 75 -3.99 -4.14 -6.67
C LEU A 75 -2.54 -4.60 -6.41
N ARG A 76 -1.56 -4.09 -7.17
CA ARG A 76 -0.17 -4.56 -7.05
C ARG A 76 0.42 -4.27 -5.67
N VAL A 77 0.10 -3.12 -5.08
CA VAL A 77 0.52 -2.78 -3.71
C VAL A 77 -0.06 -3.78 -2.71
N GLU A 78 -1.36 -4.11 -2.82
CA GLU A 78 -2.01 -5.11 -1.96
C GLU A 78 -1.32 -6.47 -2.04
N ASN A 79 -1.05 -6.95 -3.25
CA ASN A 79 -0.40 -8.25 -3.45
C ASN A 79 1.05 -8.27 -2.92
N LEU A 80 1.78 -7.16 -3.02
CA LEU A 80 3.13 -7.03 -2.45
C LEU A 80 3.10 -7.11 -0.93
N ILE A 81 2.14 -6.41 -0.31
CA ILE A 81 1.97 -6.39 1.14
C ILE A 81 1.56 -7.78 1.63
N ASP A 82 0.63 -8.45 0.95
CA ASP A 82 0.19 -9.81 1.30
C ASP A 82 1.37 -10.81 1.24
N LYS A 83 2.16 -10.77 0.15
CA LYS A 83 3.38 -11.59 0.02
C LYS A 83 4.37 -11.32 1.16
N PHE A 84 4.51 -10.06 1.57
CA PHE A 84 5.32 -9.70 2.73
C PHE A 84 4.79 -10.29 4.03
N SER A 85 3.51 -10.07 4.27
CA SER A 85 2.84 -10.48 5.49
C SER A 85 2.92 -11.98 5.69
N ALA A 86 2.74 -12.75 4.62
CA ALA A 86 2.85 -14.20 4.62
C ALA A 86 4.25 -14.72 4.98
N ILE A 87 5.26 -13.86 5.04
CA ILE A 87 6.67 -14.27 5.27
C ILE A 87 7.17 -13.73 6.59
N VAL A 88 6.75 -12.51 6.95
CA VAL A 88 7.16 -11.86 8.21
C VAL A 88 6.29 -12.30 9.39
N TYR A 89 5.02 -12.66 9.15
CA TYR A 89 4.04 -12.92 10.22
C TYR A 89 3.50 -14.36 10.26
N ASP A 90 3.93 -15.26 9.37
CA ASP A 90 3.58 -16.71 9.40
C ASP A 90 4.45 -17.50 10.39
#